data_AF-B8R241-F1
#
_entry.id   AF-B8R241-F1
#
_cell.length_a   1.000
_cell.length_b   1.000
_cell.length_c   1.000
_cell.angle_alpha   90.00
_cell.angle_beta   90.00
_cell.angle_gamma   90.00
#
_symmetry.space_group_name_H-M   'P 1'
#
loop_
_entity.id
_entity.type
_entity.pdbx_description
1 polymer ?
#
loop_
_entity_poly.entity_id
_entity_poly.type
_entity_poly.pdbx_seq_one_letter_code
_entity_poly.pdbx_strand_id
1 'polypeptide(L)'
;VFSLLGWAVIPFGDGLVLFDFSLGVLYTLALSSLGIYGVLFAGWSANSKYAFLGSLRSTAAMISYELILSTAIIIIILLTGSFNITKIIECQQSVWHIVPLLPVFFFFFISILAETSRTPFDLP
;
A
#
# COMPACT_ATOMS: atom_id res chain seq x y z
N VAL A 1 15.04 -0.68 -1.60
CA VAL A 1 15.19 -1.40 -0.32
C VAL A 1 13.84 -1.56 0.38
N PHE A 2 13.08 -0.48 0.61
CA PHE A 2 11.74 -0.56 1.22
C PHE A 2 10.78 -1.51 0.47
N SER A 3 10.82 -1.52 -0.86
CA SER A 3 10.05 -2.44 -1.70
C SER A 3 10.35 -3.92 -1.43
N LEU A 4 11.59 -4.27 -1.10
CA LEU A 4 11.99 -5.66 -0.79
C LEU A 4 11.56 -6.08 0.61
N LEU A 5 11.57 -5.14 1.57
CA LEU A 5 11.09 -5.40 2.93
C LEU A 5 9.59 -5.71 2.96
N GLY A 6 8.80 -5.11 2.06
CA GLY A 6 7.38 -5.39 1.93
C GLY A 6 7.06 -6.85 1.62
N TRP A 7 7.95 -7.56 0.92
CA TRP A 7 7.78 -8.97 0.59
C TRP A 7 7.94 -9.92 1.78
N ALA A 8 8.56 -9.48 2.88
CA ALA A 8 8.82 -10.35 4.03
C ALA A 8 7.56 -10.83 4.75
N VAL A 9 6.46 -10.06 4.66
CA VAL A 9 5.21 -10.33 5.40
C VAL A 9 4.14 -10.96 4.50
N ILE A 10 4.42 -11.12 3.19
CA ILE A 10 3.45 -11.69 2.25
C ILE A 10 3.42 -13.22 2.38
N PRO A 11 2.28 -13.82 2.74
CA PRO A 11 2.11 -15.27 2.74
C PRO A 11 1.95 -15.81 1.31
N PHE A 12 2.66 -16.87 0.96
CA PHE A 12 2.50 -17.58 -0.32
C PHE A 12 1.57 -18.80 -0.23
N GLY A 13 1.23 -19.22 0.99
CA GLY A 13 0.39 -20.37 1.28
C GLY A 13 0.34 -20.63 2.79
N ASP A 14 -0.38 -21.67 3.19
CA ASP A 14 -0.49 -22.05 4.61
C ASP A 14 0.89 -22.37 5.21
N GLY A 15 1.30 -21.61 6.23
CA GLY A 15 2.63 -21.67 6.83
C GLY A 15 3.81 -21.19 5.95
N LEU A 16 3.57 -20.77 4.70
CA LEU A 16 4.61 -20.26 3.79
C LEU A 16 4.74 -18.75 3.90
N VAL A 17 5.16 -18.29 5.09
CA VAL A 17 5.43 -16.87 5.39
C VAL A 17 6.87 -16.74 5.88
N LEU A 18 7.62 -15.78 5.34
CA LEU A 18 8.99 -15.53 5.79
C LEU A 18 9.00 -15.00 7.24
N PHE A 19 8.03 -14.16 7.58
CA PHE A 19 7.84 -13.65 8.94
C PHE A 19 6.35 -13.47 9.25
N ASP A 20 5.79 -14.38 10.07
CA ASP A 20 4.41 -14.26 10.55
C ASP A 20 4.35 -13.24 11.71
N PHE A 21 3.82 -12.06 11.39
CA PHE A 21 3.71 -10.96 12.34
C PHE A 21 2.24 -10.68 12.69
N SER A 22 1.93 -10.65 13.99
CA SER A 22 0.56 -10.39 14.46
C SER A 22 0.00 -9.04 14.04
N LEU A 23 0.87 -8.07 13.70
CA LEU A 23 0.51 -6.74 13.20
C LEU A 23 0.94 -6.55 11.73
N GLY A 24 0.91 -7.63 10.93
CA GLY A 24 1.43 -7.64 9.56
C GLY A 24 0.84 -6.54 8.66
N VAL A 25 -0.44 -6.23 8.80
CA VAL A 25 -1.08 -5.16 8.03
C VAL A 25 -0.54 -3.76 8.40
N LEU A 26 -0.29 -3.50 9.69
CA LEU A 26 0.30 -2.23 10.12
C LEU A 26 1.74 -2.09 9.64
N TYR A 27 2.48 -3.21 9.58
CA TYR A 27 3.83 -3.22 9.02
C TYR A 27 3.83 -2.80 7.54
N THR A 28 2.90 -3.32 6.73
CA THR A 28 2.79 -2.94 5.32
C THR A 28 2.47 -1.45 5.14
N LEU A 29 1.58 -0.90 5.98
CA LEU A 29 1.25 0.54 5.97
C LEU A 29 2.42 1.41 6.43
N ALA A 30 3.21 0.95 7.40
CA ALA A 30 4.41 1.68 7.82
C ALA A 30 5.44 1.73 6.68
N LEU A 31 5.62 0.64 5.94
CA LEU A 31 6.54 0.61 4.80
C LEU A 31 6.10 1.48 3.63
N SER A 32 4.80 1.58 3.31
CA SER A 32 4.31 2.49 2.26
C SER A 32 4.68 3.94 2.59
N SER A 33 4.44 4.36 3.83
CA SER A 33 4.72 5.73 4.26
C SER A 33 6.22 6.08 4.18
N LEU A 34 7.10 5.10 4.44
CA LEU A 34 8.55 5.26 4.28
C LEU A 34 8.98 5.38 2.81
N GLY A 35 8.23 4.77 1.88
CA GLY A 35 8.48 4.86 0.44
C GLY A 35 8.37 6.30 -0.08
N ILE A 36 7.42 7.06 0.44
CA ILE A 36 7.16 8.46 0.05
C ILE A 36 8.37 9.36 0.36
N TYR A 37 9.01 9.17 1.52
CA TYR A 37 10.23 9.91 1.87
C TYR A 37 11.38 9.65 0.89
N GLY A 38 11.46 8.43 0.34
CA GLY A 38 12.44 8.09 -0.69
C GLY A 38 12.31 8.95 -1.94
N VAL A 39 11.07 9.20 -2.40
CA VAL A 39 10.78 10.03 -3.57
C VAL A 39 11.17 11.50 -3.32
N LEU A 40 10.86 12.01 -2.12
CA LEU A 40 11.19 13.39 -1.75
C LEU A 40 12.70 13.64 -1.72
N PHE A 41 13.47 12.74 -1.08
CA PHE A 41 14.93 12.88 -1.04
C PHE A 41 15.59 12.68 -2.41
N ALA A 42 15.05 11.79 -3.25
CA ALA A 42 15.52 11.62 -4.62
C ALA A 42 15.37 12.92 -5.42
N GLY A 43 14.23 13.59 -5.33
CA GLY A 43 13.99 14.87 -5.98
C GLY A 43 14.86 16.01 -5.45
N TRP A 44 15.12 16.03 -4.15
CA TRP A 44 16.02 17.01 -3.53
C TRP A 44 17.49 16.84 -3.98
N SER A 45 17.93 15.59 -4.20
CA SER A 45 19.30 15.30 -4.64
C SER A 45 19.61 15.77 -6.07
N ALA A 46 18.60 16.00 -6.91
CA ALA A 46 18.75 16.37 -8.32
C ALA A 46 19.27 17.81 -8.55
N ASN A 47 19.44 18.60 -7.49
CA ASN A 47 20.04 19.95 -7.50
C ASN A 47 19.48 20.90 -8.59
N SER A 48 18.19 20.76 -8.91
CA SER A 48 17.46 21.61 -9.86
C SER A 48 16.11 21.99 -9.30
N LYS A 49 15.76 23.28 -9.36
CA LYS A 49 14.49 23.80 -8.84
C LYS A 49 13.27 23.14 -9.48
N TYR A 50 13.32 22.83 -10.77
CA TYR A 50 12.21 22.18 -11.48
C TYR A 50 12.06 20.71 -11.07
N ALA A 51 13.17 19.99 -10.91
CA ALA A 51 13.15 18.61 -10.45
C ALA A 51 12.60 18.50 -9.01
N PHE A 52 12.98 19.44 -8.15
CA PHE A 52 12.45 19.51 -6.79
C PHE A 52 10.93 19.79 -6.78
N LEU A 53 10.45 20.77 -7.54
CA LEU A 53 9.02 21.07 -7.63
C LEU A 53 8.20 19.90 -8.18
N GLY A 54 8.70 19.19 -9.20
CA GLY A 54 8.06 17.99 -9.73
C GLY A 54 7.97 16.87 -8.69
N SER A 55 9.05 16.62 -7.94
CA SER A 55 9.03 15.63 -6.86
C SER A 55 8.08 15.99 -5.71
N LEU A 56 7.89 17.29 -5.45
CA LEU A 56 6.99 17.77 -4.41
C LEU A 56 5.52 17.53 -4.80
N ARG A 57 5.19 17.74 -6.09
CA ARG A 57 3.83 17.47 -6.61
C ARG A 57 3.52 15.97 -6.65
N SER A 58 4.46 15.13 -7.08
CA SER A 58 4.28 13.67 -7.03
C SER A 58 4.12 13.15 -5.60
N THR A 59 4.90 13.70 -4.66
CA THR A 59 4.80 13.37 -3.23
C THR A 59 3.43 13.74 -2.66
N ALA A 60 2.92 14.93 -2.97
CA ALA A 60 1.59 15.36 -2.53
C ALA A 60 0.47 14.43 -3.05
N ALA A 61 0.58 13.98 -4.31
CA ALA A 61 -0.34 13.00 -4.87
C ALA A 61 -0.26 11.66 -4.14
N MET A 62 0.95 11.10 -3.94
CA MET A 62 1.14 9.81 -3.25
C MET A 62 0.54 9.82 -1.84
N ILE A 63 0.75 10.88 -1.06
CA ILE A 63 0.18 11.01 0.31
C ILE A 63 -1.35 11.00 0.27
N SER A 64 -1.95 11.65 -0.73
CA SER A 64 -3.41 11.73 -0.87
C SER A 64 -4.03 10.35 -1.16
N TYR A 65 -3.37 9.54 -1.99
CA TYR A 65 -3.83 8.19 -2.32
C TYR A 65 -3.51 7.16 -1.22
N GLU A 66 -2.45 7.37 -0.44
CA GLU A 66 -2.15 6.53 0.73
C GLU A 66 -3.27 6.58 1.78
N LEU A 67 -3.91 7.74 1.96
CA LEU A 67 -5.07 7.85 2.85
C LEU A 67 -6.26 7.01 2.36
N ILE A 68 -6.47 6.94 1.05
CA ILE A 68 -7.53 6.13 0.45
C ILE A 68 -7.20 4.63 0.55
N LEU A 69 -5.93 4.25 0.37
CA LEU A 69 -5.46 2.89 0.56
C LEU A 69 -5.65 2.41 2.01
N SER A 70 -5.21 3.22 2.98
CA SER A 70 -5.30 2.90 4.40
C SER A 70 -6.76 2.78 4.86
N THR A 71 -7.65 3.66 4.40
CA THR A 71 -9.09 3.54 4.68
C THR A 71 -9.70 2.27 4.08
N ALA A 72 -9.33 1.88 2.86
CA ALA A 72 -9.78 0.62 2.27
C ALA A 72 -9.30 -0.60 3.08
N ILE A 73 -8.06 -0.58 3.56
CA ILE A 73 -7.50 -1.64 4.41
C ILE A 73 -8.23 -1.73 5.75
N ILE A 74 -8.57 -0.59 6.38
CA ILE A 74 -9.34 -0.56 7.64
C ILE A 74 -10.69 -1.25 7.49
N ILE A 75 -11.38 -1.09 6.35
CA ILE A 75 -12.67 -1.76 6.10
C ILE A 75 -12.50 -3.30 6.12
N ILE A 76 -11.41 -3.82 5.56
CA ILE A 76 -11.12 -5.26 5.56
C ILE A 76 -10.80 -5.76 6.98
N ILE A 77 -10.05 -4.97 7.75
CA ILE A 77 -9.75 -5.30 9.16
C ILE A 77 -11.04 -5.35 9.99
N LEU A 78 -11.98 -4.43 9.76
CA LEU A 78 -13.27 -4.42 10.47
C LEU A 78 -14.11 -5.69 10.20
N LEU A 79 -14.01 -6.26 9.00
CA LEU A 79 -14.73 -7.49 8.65
C LEU A 79 -14.08 -8.76 9.22
N THR A 80 -12.75 -8.77 9.31
CA THR A 80 -11.98 -9.94 9.73
C THR A 80 -11.64 -9.95 11.21
N GLY A 81 -11.61 -8.79 11.86
CA GLY A 81 -11.29 -8.64 13.29
C GLY A 81 -9.83 -8.92 13.64
N SER A 82 -8.93 -9.02 12.65
CA SER A 82 -7.52 -9.34 12.87
C SER A 82 -6.59 -8.47 12.02
N PHE A 83 -5.39 -8.23 12.55
CA PHE A 83 -4.30 -7.53 11.85
C PHE A 83 -3.30 -8.50 11.20
N ASN A 84 -3.46 -9.81 11.40
CA ASN A 84 -2.61 -10.81 10.77
C ASN A 84 -3.11 -11.12 9.35
N ILE A 85 -2.20 -11.05 8.37
CA ILE A 85 -2.48 -11.29 6.95
C ILE A 85 -2.92 -12.75 6.71
N THR A 86 -2.35 -13.73 7.42
CA THR A 86 -2.72 -15.15 7.26
C THR A 86 -4.18 -15.37 7.67
N LYS A 87 -4.59 -14.84 8.83
CA LYS A 87 -5.98 -14.90 9.30
C LYS A 87 -6.95 -14.18 8.37
N ILE A 88 -6.55 -13.06 7.78
CA ILE A 88 -7.38 -12.34 6.78
C ILE A 88 -7.64 -13.22 5.55
N ILE A 89 -6.67 -14.04 5.13
CA ILE A 89 -6.82 -14.97 4.00
C ILE A 89 -7.69 -16.16 4.39
N GLU A 90 -7.52 -16.72 5.59
CA GLU A 90 -8.36 -17.81 6.11
C GLU A 90 -9.84 -17.40 6.19
N CYS A 91 -10.12 -16.16 6.62
CA CYS A 91 -11.49 -15.61 6.63
C CYS A 91 -12.14 -15.52 5.24
N GLN A 92 -11.34 -15.53 4.16
CA GLN A 92 -11.82 -15.44 2.78
C GLN A 92 -12.12 -16.81 2.14
N GLN A 93 -12.01 -17.92 2.89
CA GLN A 93 -12.30 -19.26 2.35
C GLN A 93 -13.75 -19.43 1.90
N SER A 94 -14.71 -18.79 2.58
CA SER A 94 -16.13 -18.92 2.28
C SER A 94 -16.57 -17.99 1.15
N VAL A 95 -16.23 -16.70 1.24
CA VAL A 95 -16.53 -15.68 0.25
C VAL A 95 -15.36 -14.71 0.16
N TRP A 96 -14.89 -14.46 -1.06
CA TRP A 96 -13.84 -13.47 -1.29
C TRP A 96 -14.36 -12.07 -0.99
N HIS A 97 -13.57 -11.26 -0.27
CA HIS A 97 -13.95 -9.89 0.08
C HIS A 97 -14.21 -8.97 -1.13
N ILE A 98 -13.77 -9.36 -2.32
CA ILE A 98 -14.10 -8.65 -3.58
C ILE A 98 -15.61 -8.67 -3.86
N VAL A 99 -16.32 -9.76 -3.52
CA VAL A 99 -17.75 -9.91 -3.84
C VAL A 99 -18.62 -8.95 -3.01
N PRO A 100 -18.54 -8.92 -1.66
CA PRO A 100 -19.32 -7.97 -0.88
C PRO A 100 -18.81 -6.52 -0.97
N LEU A 101 -17.53 -6.30 -1.28
CA LEU A 101 -16.91 -4.96 -1.30
C LEU A 101 -16.42 -4.53 -2.68
N LEU A 102 -17.16 -4.89 -3.72
CA LEU A 102 -16.82 -4.55 -5.11
C LEU A 102 -16.51 -3.06 -5.35
N PRO A 103 -17.24 -2.08 -4.76
CA PRO A 103 -16.86 -0.67 -4.87
C PRO A 103 -15.51 -0.34 -4.21
N VAL A 104 -15.23 -0.92 -3.04
CA VAL A 104 -13.97 -0.70 -2.31
C VAL A 104 -12.79 -1.30 -3.09
N PHE A 105 -13.00 -2.42 -3.76
CA PHE A 105 -11.99 -3.00 -4.65
C PHE A 105 -11.59 -2.02 -5.76
N PHE A 106 -12.54 -1.31 -6.38
CA PHE A 106 -12.21 -0.30 -7.38
C PHE A 106 -11.43 0.88 -6.80
N PHE A 107 -11.83 1.40 -5.63
CA PHE A 107 -11.06 2.45 -4.96
C PHE A 107 -9.65 2.01 -4.62
N PHE A 108 -9.50 0.78 -4.10
CA PHE A 108 -8.21 0.20 -3.78
C PHE A 108 -7.33 0.03 -5.02
N PHE A 109 -7.89 -0.47 -6.12
CA PHE A 109 -7.17 -0.65 -7.38
C PHE A 109 -6.68 0.68 -7.97
N ILE A 110 -7.54 1.70 -7.98
CA ILE A 110 -7.18 3.04 -8.46
C ILE A 110 -6.08 3.65 -7.58
N SER A 111 -6.18 3.50 -6.25
CA SER A 111 -5.19 4.03 -5.32
C SER A 111 -3.82 3.37 -5.47
N ILE A 112 -3.73 2.05 -5.66
CA ILE A 112 -2.46 1.36 -5.92
C ILE A 112 -1.81 1.86 -7.21
N LEU A 113 -2.62 2.06 -8.26
CA LEU A 113 -2.11 2.54 -9.54
C LEU A 113 -1.55 3.97 -9.42
N ALA A 114 -2.20 4.81 -8.62
CA ALA A 114 -1.74 6.15 -8.33
C ALA A 114 -0.51 6.17 -7.41
N GLU A 115 -0.44 5.31 -6.40
CA GLU A 115 0.71 5.21 -5.47
C GLU A 115 1.98 4.74 -6.19
N THR A 116 1.85 3.81 -7.14
CA THR A 116 2.98 3.35 -7.97
C THR A 116 3.32 4.28 -9.12
N SER A 117 2.65 5.45 -9.19
CA SER A 117 2.78 6.44 -10.27
C SER A 117 2.77 5.80 -11.66
N ARG A 118 1.91 4.79 -11.87
CA ARG A 118 1.78 4.13 -13.18
C ARG A 118 0.71 4.81 -14.01
N THR A 119 0.82 4.67 -15.33
CA THR A 119 -0.21 5.09 -16.29
C THR A 119 -1.60 4.64 -15.82
N PRO A 120 -2.59 5.54 -15.67
CA PRO A 120 -2.72 6.91 -16.18
C PRO A 120 -2.25 8.04 -15.24
N PHE A 121 -1.73 7.74 -14.05
CA PHE A 121 -1.33 8.72 -13.02
C PHE A 121 0.16 9.10 -13.07
N ASP A 122 0.72 9.07 -14.29
CA ASP A 122 2.16 9.21 -14.56
C ASP A 122 2.62 10.68 -14.65
N LEU A 123 1.72 11.64 -14.42
CA LEU A 123 2.03 13.07 -14.49
C LEU A 123 2.45 13.58 -13.09
N PRO A 124 3.75 13.91 -12.87
CA PRO A 124 4.28 14.62 -11.71
C PRO A 124 4.01 16.12 -11.86
#